data_AF-A0A8H7H1P5-F1
#
_entry.id   AF-A0A8H7H1P5-F1
#
_cell.length_a   1.000
_cell.length_b   1.000
_cell.length_c   1.000
_cell.angle_alpha   90.00
_cell.angle_beta   90.00
_cell.angle_gamma   90.00
#
_symmetry.space_group_name_H-M   'P 1'
#
loop_
_entity.id
_entity.type
_entity.pdbx_description
1 polymer ?
#
loop_
_entity_poly.entity_id
_entity_poly.type
_entity_poly.pdbx_seq_one_letter_code
_entity_poly.pdbx_strand_id
1 'polypeptide(L)'
;MEEKGPEAEAGGYTLTNNSQGNDLLQDNCTAYFENKPTQNTKTASKPGLYPKLAQALELAKTIYQQQEETQRRLARAGWTDNTMLAMLSNTEFKSVWDEWVCRPGSPTEKDWTDTMGRLISMFEGDVVACSQQYRERDREQALSKELNILLIEVSLPVQFTIDHPRSSMWDYASPSLYQPPFPSFAHICDWAIIRDLWKSDRAQQEMLVQFGEQRQTIKASMVEWKREIESHLANLVHGKLKSRAINCIVQPTMLRTESTAKAFDGYTATHKMLLRGDTLFYDTGNNCWPPIPMTYSNILHENGLIASPESLKPHPTLCQPVSLGKYGFYLEAHLVAQHLMTSMHIPDVSYLLLVGLGADFQCERCLDAQQVTWIELVQHYIACNRFFKNNIEGLVLLGENIVYRNVHDTNIRIDRPMFGYCSINPSRELGGRMAKRRKCLLCAQIPGVKDVIAPEWAIFRHLQDVHAVARPRRGLHYALDPDNLSAPADDFGGYGLPPYDSVFFY
;
A
#
# COMPACT_ATOMS: atom_id res chain seq x y z
N MET A 1 24.61 23.14 51.05
CA MET A 1 24.67 23.09 49.58
C MET A 1 23.50 22.23 49.15
N GLU A 2 22.37 22.89 48.90
CA GLU A 2 21.15 22.29 48.39
C GLU A 2 21.26 22.25 46.85
N GLU A 3 21.26 21.06 46.26
CA GLU A 3 21.10 20.89 44.82
C GLU A 3 19.62 20.71 44.49
N LYS A 4 19.07 21.73 43.83
CA LYS A 4 17.73 21.73 43.24
C LYS A 4 17.69 20.79 42.04
N GLY A 5 16.80 19.80 42.08
CA GLY A 5 16.43 19.00 40.90
C GLY A 5 15.56 19.80 39.92
N PRO A 6 15.52 19.44 38.63
CA PRO A 6 14.77 20.18 37.63
C PRO A 6 13.28 19.85 37.70
N GLU A 7 12.47 20.91 37.73
CA GLU A 7 11.02 20.88 37.59
C GLU A 7 10.65 20.42 36.18
N ALA A 8 9.81 19.38 36.09
CA ALA A 8 9.19 18.96 34.85
C ALA A 8 7.95 19.83 34.59
N GLU A 9 8.00 20.63 33.53
CA GLU A 9 6.85 21.39 33.02
C GLU A 9 5.78 20.42 32.50
N ALA A 10 4.64 20.39 33.18
CA ALA A 10 3.44 19.71 32.70
C ALA A 10 2.82 20.50 31.55
N GLY A 11 3.10 20.08 30.32
CA GLY A 11 2.40 20.55 29.12
C GLY A 11 0.94 20.10 29.16
N GLY A 12 0.05 21.01 29.56
CA GLY A 12 -1.40 20.82 29.49
C GLY A 12 -1.86 20.82 28.03
N TYR A 13 -2.26 19.65 27.52
CA TYR A 13 -3.02 19.56 26.28
C TYR A 13 -4.48 19.89 26.55
N THR A 14 -4.91 21.07 26.17
CA THR A 14 -6.33 21.43 26.07
C THR A 14 -6.93 20.70 24.87
N LEU A 15 -7.76 19.70 25.15
CA LEU A 15 -8.65 19.08 24.18
C LEU A 15 -9.71 20.12 23.78
N THR A 16 -9.61 20.64 22.56
CA THR A 16 -10.70 21.40 21.93
C THR A 16 -11.81 20.42 21.57
N ASN A 17 -12.96 20.55 22.23
CA ASN A 17 -14.20 19.89 21.84
C ASN A 17 -14.61 20.38 20.44
N ASN A 18 -14.41 19.55 19.43
CA ASN A 18 -14.95 19.78 18.08
C ASN A 18 -16.47 19.54 18.11
N SER A 19 -17.24 20.61 18.13
CA SER A 19 -18.69 20.63 17.90
C SER A 19 -19.02 20.59 16.40
N GLN A 20 -18.46 19.63 15.65
CA GLN A 20 -18.70 19.48 14.21
C GLN A 20 -20.02 18.76 13.86
N GLY A 21 -20.92 18.56 14.82
CA GLY A 21 -22.20 17.88 14.61
C GLY A 21 -23.30 18.74 13.97
N ASN A 22 -23.17 20.07 13.98
CA ASN A 22 -24.24 20.97 13.52
C ASN A 22 -24.15 21.40 12.04
N ASP A 23 -22.99 21.25 11.38
CA ASP A 23 -22.79 21.81 10.04
C ASP A 23 -23.41 20.94 8.92
N LEU A 24 -23.52 19.62 9.11
CA LEU A 24 -24.02 18.68 8.07
C LEU A 24 -25.51 18.82 7.74
N LEU A 25 -26.32 19.38 8.64
CA LEU A 25 -27.74 19.65 8.38
C LEU A 25 -27.96 20.99 7.65
N GLN A 26 -27.00 21.91 7.76
CA GLN A 26 -27.05 23.23 7.12
C GLN A 26 -26.55 23.16 5.66
N ASP A 27 -25.59 22.27 5.37
CA ASP A 27 -24.93 22.21 4.05
C ASP A 27 -25.83 21.71 2.90
N ASN A 28 -26.81 20.84 3.17
CA ASN A 28 -27.70 20.33 2.12
C ASN A 28 -28.70 21.38 1.60
N CYS A 29 -29.02 22.41 2.39
CA CYS A 29 -29.76 23.56 1.90
C CYS A 29 -28.82 24.60 1.28
N THR A 30 -27.61 24.79 1.82
CA THR A 30 -26.70 25.89 1.44
C THR A 30 -25.96 25.63 0.12
N ALA A 31 -25.70 24.37 -0.25
CA ALA A 31 -25.03 24.00 -1.50
C ALA A 31 -25.77 24.45 -2.78
N TYR A 32 -27.06 24.79 -2.69
CA TYR A 32 -27.82 25.38 -3.80
C TYR A 32 -27.66 26.92 -3.92
N PHE A 33 -27.08 27.60 -2.93
CA PHE A 33 -27.14 29.06 -2.79
C PHE A 33 -25.82 29.82 -2.91
N GLU A 34 -24.66 29.15 -3.03
CA GLU A 34 -23.35 29.84 -3.10
C GLU A 34 -22.74 30.00 -4.50
N ASN A 35 -23.46 29.67 -5.59
CA ASN A 35 -23.04 30.09 -6.92
C ASN A 35 -23.44 31.55 -7.19
N LYS A 36 -22.60 32.50 -6.74
CA LYS A 36 -22.67 33.90 -7.19
C LYS A 36 -22.37 33.95 -8.69
N PRO A 37 -23.30 34.43 -9.56
CA PRO A 37 -22.96 34.69 -10.95
C PRO A 37 -22.00 35.89 -11.00
N THR A 38 -20.80 35.65 -11.53
CA THR A 38 -19.86 36.70 -11.91
C THR A 38 -20.54 37.61 -12.93
N GLN A 39 -20.58 38.90 -12.61
CA GLN A 39 -21.17 39.93 -13.45
C GLN A 39 -20.38 40.09 -14.74
N ASN A 40 -20.77 39.40 -15.81
CA ASN A 40 -20.57 39.88 -17.17
C ASN A 40 -21.32 39.01 -18.19
N THR A 41 -22.61 39.27 -18.38
CA THR A 41 -23.29 39.09 -19.67
C THR A 41 -24.61 39.87 -19.64
N LYS A 42 -24.69 40.93 -20.45
CA LYS A 42 -25.95 41.61 -20.78
C LYS A 42 -26.75 40.70 -21.70
N THR A 43 -27.52 39.78 -21.13
CA THR A 43 -28.59 39.07 -21.84
C THR A 43 -29.93 39.49 -21.26
N ALA A 44 -30.86 39.84 -22.17
CA ALA A 44 -32.17 40.39 -21.90
C ALA A 44 -32.88 39.73 -20.72
N SER A 45 -33.31 40.55 -19.76
CA SER A 45 -34.11 40.13 -18.61
C SER A 45 -35.43 39.54 -19.10
N LYS A 46 -35.60 38.22 -18.96
CA LYS A 46 -36.92 37.58 -19.09
C LYS A 46 -37.80 38.11 -17.93
N PRO A 47 -38.89 38.86 -18.19
CA PRO A 47 -39.69 39.53 -17.15
C PRO A 47 -40.48 38.61 -16.19
N GLY A 48 -40.19 37.30 -16.15
CA GLY A 48 -40.90 36.31 -15.34
C GLY A 48 -40.03 35.53 -14.34
N LEU A 49 -38.73 35.83 -14.23
CA LEU A 49 -37.84 35.10 -13.31
C LEU A 49 -37.90 35.61 -11.86
N TYR A 50 -38.03 36.92 -11.66
CA TYR A 50 -38.02 37.54 -10.33
C TYR A 50 -39.18 37.10 -9.41
N PRO A 51 -40.44 37.00 -9.90
CA PRO A 51 -41.55 36.53 -9.05
C PRO A 51 -41.38 35.08 -8.61
N LYS A 52 -40.84 34.22 -9.49
CA LYS A 52 -40.58 32.80 -9.18
C LYS A 52 -39.47 32.64 -8.14
N LEU A 53 -38.42 33.47 -8.21
CA LEU A 53 -37.34 33.46 -7.24
C LEU A 53 -37.81 33.94 -5.86
N ALA A 54 -38.61 35.01 -5.80
CA ALA A 54 -39.19 35.50 -4.56
C ALA A 54 -40.12 34.46 -3.92
N GLN A 55 -40.94 33.77 -4.72
CA GLN A 55 -41.80 32.69 -4.24
C GLN A 55 -41.00 31.49 -3.73
N ALA A 56 -39.92 31.11 -4.41
CA ALA A 56 -39.03 30.04 -3.95
C ALA A 56 -38.32 30.40 -2.63
N LEU A 57 -37.91 31.66 -2.44
CA LEU A 57 -37.30 32.14 -1.20
C LEU A 57 -38.27 32.10 -0.02
N GLU A 58 -39.52 32.55 -0.21
CA GLU A 58 -40.53 32.50 0.85
C GLU A 58 -40.94 31.05 1.19
N LEU A 59 -40.97 30.16 0.19
CA LEU A 59 -41.17 28.74 0.44
C LEU A 59 -40.00 28.14 1.24
N ALA A 60 -38.76 28.44 0.88
CA ALA A 60 -37.58 27.94 1.59
C ALA A 60 -37.52 28.42 3.05
N LYS A 61 -37.86 29.68 3.31
CA LYS A 61 -37.98 30.20 4.69
C LYS A 61 -39.05 29.46 5.50
N THR A 62 -40.19 29.20 4.88
CA THR A 62 -41.30 28.47 5.52
C THR A 62 -40.87 27.04 5.88
N ILE A 63 -40.23 26.34 4.95
CA ILE A 63 -39.68 24.99 5.15
C ILE A 63 -38.65 25.00 6.29
N TYR A 64 -37.73 25.97 6.32
CA TYR A 64 -36.73 26.08 7.38
C TYR A 64 -37.36 26.32 8.76
N GLN A 65 -38.32 27.24 8.86
CA GLN A 65 -39.02 27.52 10.12
C GLN A 65 -39.79 26.29 10.62
N GLN A 66 -40.41 25.55 9.69
CA GLN A 66 -41.13 24.32 10.00
C GLN A 66 -40.19 23.21 10.46
N GLN A 67 -39.01 23.08 9.85
CA GLN A 67 -37.97 22.16 10.28
C GLN A 67 -37.48 22.49 11.70
N GLU A 68 -37.21 23.76 12.00
CA GLU A 68 -36.74 24.19 13.31
C GLU A 68 -37.80 23.99 14.41
N GLU A 69 -39.06 24.31 14.13
CA GLU A 69 -40.19 24.03 15.04
C GLU A 69 -40.33 22.53 15.28
N THR A 70 -40.17 21.71 14.23
CA THR A 70 -40.20 20.25 14.34
C THR A 70 -39.10 19.73 15.24
N GLN A 71 -37.85 20.12 14.99
CA GLN A 71 -36.71 19.72 15.82
C GLN A 71 -36.91 20.16 17.27
N ARG A 72 -37.41 21.38 17.50
CA ARG A 72 -37.68 21.89 18.85
C ARG A 72 -38.76 21.08 19.57
N ARG A 73 -39.84 20.69 18.89
CA ARG A 73 -40.91 19.86 19.46
C ARG A 73 -40.43 18.43 19.72
N LEU A 74 -39.65 17.84 18.81
CA LEU A 74 -39.00 16.55 19.03
C LEU A 74 -38.07 16.58 20.24
N ALA A 75 -37.26 17.63 20.38
CA ALA A 75 -36.40 17.83 21.54
C ALA A 75 -37.20 17.91 22.86
N ARG A 76 -38.35 18.60 22.86
CA ARG A 76 -39.28 18.62 24.02
C ARG A 76 -39.90 17.25 24.32
N ALA A 77 -40.07 16.41 23.30
CA ALA A 77 -40.50 15.02 23.45
C ALA A 77 -39.36 14.08 23.90
N GLY A 78 -38.16 14.61 24.19
CA GLY A 78 -37.02 13.87 24.70
C GLY A 78 -36.03 13.40 23.63
N TRP A 79 -36.16 13.88 22.39
CA TRP A 79 -35.28 13.45 21.30
C TRP A 79 -34.00 14.27 21.27
N THR A 80 -32.87 13.62 20.97
CA THR A 80 -31.57 14.28 20.81
C THR A 80 -31.25 14.51 19.33
N ASP A 81 -30.34 15.43 19.03
CA ASP A 81 -29.89 15.69 17.66
C ASP A 81 -29.33 14.43 16.97
N ASN A 82 -28.59 13.62 17.72
CA ASN A 82 -28.10 12.32 17.24
C ASN A 82 -29.26 11.38 16.89
N THR A 83 -30.29 11.33 17.73
CA THR A 83 -31.48 10.52 17.48
C THR A 83 -32.14 10.97 16.17
N MET A 84 -32.31 12.28 15.96
CA MET A 84 -32.87 12.83 14.72
C MET A 84 -32.00 12.54 13.48
N LEU A 85 -30.67 12.59 13.59
CA LEU A 85 -29.76 12.33 12.47
C LEU A 85 -29.82 10.89 11.94
N ALA A 86 -29.91 9.87 12.79
CA ALA A 86 -30.02 8.50 12.27
C ALA A 86 -31.36 8.27 11.62
N MET A 87 -32.39 8.90 12.15
CA MET A 87 -33.72 8.76 11.60
C MET A 87 -33.75 9.30 10.17
N LEU A 88 -33.12 10.45 9.93
CA LEU A 88 -32.94 10.98 8.57
C LEU A 88 -32.06 10.11 7.66
N SER A 89 -31.36 9.12 8.22
CA SER A 89 -30.63 8.10 7.45
C SER A 89 -31.51 6.91 7.06
N ASN A 90 -32.66 6.71 7.70
CA ASN A 90 -33.69 5.75 7.29
C ASN A 90 -34.54 6.36 6.16
N THR A 91 -34.61 5.69 5.02
CA THR A 91 -35.30 6.19 3.82
C THR A 91 -36.82 6.35 4.01
N GLU A 92 -37.46 5.46 4.79
CA GLU A 92 -38.89 5.54 5.05
C GLU A 92 -39.21 6.73 5.97
N PHE A 93 -38.45 6.89 7.06
CA PHE A 93 -38.61 8.05 7.92
C PHE A 93 -38.30 9.35 7.18
N LYS A 94 -37.20 9.39 6.43
CA LYS A 94 -36.84 10.56 5.63
C LYS A 94 -37.96 10.96 4.68
N SER A 95 -38.63 9.99 4.04
CA SER A 95 -39.79 10.27 3.19
C SER A 95 -40.94 10.92 3.96
N VAL A 96 -41.27 10.42 5.16
CA VAL A 96 -42.35 10.98 5.99
C VAL A 96 -41.96 12.37 6.53
N TRP A 97 -40.70 12.52 6.93
CA TRP A 97 -40.10 13.78 7.36
C TRP A 97 -40.15 14.83 6.25
N ASP A 98 -39.65 14.50 5.06
CA ASP A 98 -39.61 15.39 3.91
C ASP A 98 -41.03 15.76 3.45
N GLU A 99 -41.96 14.79 3.41
CA GLU A 99 -43.39 15.06 3.10
C GLU A 99 -43.98 16.10 4.05
N TRP A 100 -43.60 16.04 5.32
CA TRP A 100 -44.17 16.91 6.33
C TRP A 100 -43.51 18.28 6.40
N VAL A 101 -42.17 18.33 6.41
CA VAL A 101 -41.40 19.58 6.44
C VAL A 101 -41.59 20.37 5.14
N CYS A 102 -41.85 19.70 4.01
CA CYS A 102 -42.14 20.35 2.73
C CYS A 102 -43.63 20.65 2.50
N ARG A 103 -44.53 20.30 3.44
CA ARG A 103 -45.97 20.53 3.27
C ARG A 103 -46.27 22.04 3.33
N PRO A 104 -46.87 22.64 2.30
CA PRO A 104 -47.18 24.06 2.31
C PRO A 104 -48.26 24.38 3.35
N GLY A 105 -47.94 25.30 4.27
CA GLY A 105 -48.82 25.79 5.33
C GLY A 105 -48.40 25.34 6.73
N SER A 106 -48.66 26.17 7.74
CA SER A 106 -48.35 25.85 9.13
C SER A 106 -49.21 24.65 9.59
N PRO A 107 -48.62 23.55 10.07
CA PRO A 107 -49.39 22.41 10.55
C PRO A 107 -50.28 22.83 11.71
N THR A 108 -51.54 22.39 11.71
CA THR A 108 -52.42 22.61 12.85
C THR A 108 -51.97 21.74 14.02
N GLU A 109 -52.38 22.07 15.25
CA GLU A 109 -52.03 21.26 16.43
C GLU A 109 -52.53 19.80 16.32
N LYS A 110 -53.62 19.59 15.58
CA LYS A 110 -54.12 18.26 15.23
C LYS A 110 -53.17 17.54 14.27
N ASP A 111 -52.71 18.20 13.21
CA ASP A 111 -51.73 17.63 12.28
C ASP A 111 -50.43 17.26 12.99
N TRP A 112 -50.01 18.08 13.96
CA TRP A 112 -48.88 17.79 14.83
C TRP A 112 -49.11 16.53 15.65
N THR A 113 -50.26 16.41 16.30
CA THR A 113 -50.57 15.24 17.14
C THR A 113 -50.61 13.95 16.32
N ASP A 114 -51.28 13.96 15.17
CA ASP A 114 -51.40 12.79 14.30
C ASP A 114 -50.05 12.40 13.68
N THR A 115 -49.28 13.38 13.22
CA THR A 115 -47.96 13.13 12.62
C THR A 115 -46.96 12.68 13.68
N MET A 116 -46.92 13.33 14.84
CA MET A 116 -46.07 12.91 15.96
C MET A 116 -46.44 11.51 16.43
N GLY A 117 -47.72 11.17 16.51
CA GLY A 117 -48.16 9.81 16.84
C GLY A 117 -47.65 8.78 15.82
N ARG A 118 -47.71 9.09 14.52
CA ARG A 118 -47.15 8.23 13.45
C ARG A 118 -45.64 8.11 13.54
N LEU A 119 -44.94 9.23 13.75
CA LEU A 119 -43.49 9.22 13.92
C LEU A 119 -43.14 8.36 15.15
N ILE A 120 -43.68 8.68 16.33
CA ILE A 120 -43.46 7.91 17.57
C ILE A 120 -43.78 6.43 17.38
N SER A 121 -44.88 6.07 16.72
CA SER A 121 -45.25 4.67 16.47
C SER A 121 -44.31 3.96 15.50
N MET A 122 -43.78 4.64 14.49
CA MET A 122 -42.69 4.11 13.64
C MET A 122 -41.40 3.92 14.47
N PHE A 123 -41.30 4.60 15.60
CA PHE A 123 -40.07 4.72 16.37
C PHE A 123 -39.98 3.91 17.65
N GLU A 124 -41.06 3.53 18.31
CA GLU A 124 -40.91 2.79 19.57
C GLU A 124 -40.17 1.45 19.37
N GLY A 125 -40.23 0.85 18.17
CA GLY A 125 -39.35 -0.27 17.77
C GLY A 125 -37.96 0.16 17.31
N ASP A 126 -37.87 1.21 16.49
CA ASP A 126 -36.64 1.63 15.82
C ASP A 126 -35.72 2.49 16.69
N VAL A 127 -36.22 3.19 17.71
CA VAL A 127 -35.44 4.07 18.61
C VAL A 127 -34.53 3.25 19.49
N VAL A 128 -35.00 2.11 20.01
CA VAL A 128 -34.14 1.24 20.82
C VAL A 128 -33.02 0.68 19.96
N ALA A 129 -33.34 0.17 18.76
CA ALA A 129 -32.36 -0.34 17.81
C ALA A 129 -31.38 0.74 17.33
N CYS A 130 -31.88 1.92 17.01
CA CYS A 130 -31.10 3.07 16.57
C CYS A 130 -30.19 3.62 17.68
N SER A 131 -30.73 3.78 18.89
CA SER A 131 -29.96 4.19 20.06
C SER A 131 -28.87 3.16 20.38
N GLN A 132 -29.17 1.86 20.26
CA GLN A 132 -28.19 0.80 20.40
C GLN A 132 -27.10 0.88 19.32
N GLN A 133 -27.46 1.10 18.05
CA GLN A 133 -26.49 1.29 16.96
C GLN A 133 -25.61 2.51 17.17
N TYR A 134 -26.15 3.62 17.70
CA TYR A 134 -25.34 4.79 18.03
C TYR A 134 -24.38 4.52 19.17
N ARG A 135 -24.87 3.92 20.26
CA ARG A 135 -24.00 3.52 21.37
C ARG A 135 -22.90 2.57 20.89
N GLU A 136 -23.23 1.67 19.97
CA GLU A 136 -22.27 0.76 19.34
C GLU A 136 -21.22 1.54 18.53
N ARG A 137 -21.62 2.48 17.66
CA ARG A 137 -20.69 3.34 16.92
C ARG A 137 -19.82 4.22 17.83
N ASP A 138 -20.39 4.80 18.87
CA ASP A 138 -19.65 5.63 19.83
C ASP A 138 -18.61 4.79 20.57
N ARG A 139 -18.97 3.57 21.00
CA ARG A 139 -18.03 2.59 21.57
C ARG A 139 -16.97 2.18 20.56
N GLU A 140 -17.34 1.93 19.31
CA GLU A 140 -16.45 1.53 18.22
C GLU A 140 -15.40 2.62 17.94
N GLN A 141 -15.83 3.89 17.85
CA GLN A 141 -14.94 5.03 17.68
C GLN A 141 -14.02 5.24 18.88
N ALA A 142 -14.55 5.12 20.09
CA ALA A 142 -13.77 5.23 21.32
C ALA A 142 -12.72 4.11 21.42
N LEU A 143 -13.10 2.88 21.12
CA LEU A 143 -12.20 1.73 21.06
C LEU A 143 -11.11 1.93 20.00
N SER A 144 -11.46 2.36 18.79
CA SER A 144 -10.49 2.69 17.74
C SER A 144 -9.45 3.70 18.22
N LYS A 145 -9.85 4.75 18.94
CA LYS A 145 -8.92 5.74 19.51
C LYS A 145 -7.97 5.11 20.52
N GLU A 146 -8.47 4.28 21.43
CA GLU A 146 -7.64 3.58 22.40
C GLU A 146 -6.68 2.57 21.75
N LEU A 147 -7.13 1.86 20.71
CA LEU A 147 -6.28 0.95 19.93
C LEU A 147 -5.20 1.71 19.17
N ASN A 148 -5.47 2.92 18.68
CA ASN A 148 -4.44 3.78 18.07
C ASN A 148 -3.37 4.20 19.10
N ILE A 149 -3.75 4.44 20.34
CA ILE A 149 -2.78 4.70 21.41
C ILE A 149 -1.94 3.45 21.67
N LEU A 150 -2.56 2.27 21.77
CA LEU A 150 -1.84 1.00 21.91
C LEU A 150 -0.93 0.70 20.73
N LEU A 151 -1.33 1.08 19.52
CA LEU A 151 -0.49 0.94 18.33
C LEU A 151 0.85 1.65 18.53
N ILE A 152 0.85 2.89 19.01
CA ILE A 152 2.08 3.66 19.29
C ILE A 152 2.92 3.00 20.40
N GLU A 153 2.27 2.43 21.41
CA GLU A 153 2.96 1.82 22.55
C GLU A 153 3.56 0.45 22.27
N VAL A 154 2.89 -0.37 21.45
CA VAL A 154 3.30 -1.74 21.14
C VAL A 154 4.15 -1.79 19.87
N SER A 155 3.90 -0.87 18.93
CA SER A 155 4.67 -0.74 17.70
C SER A 155 5.61 0.44 17.82
N LEU A 156 6.89 0.16 18.05
CA LEU A 156 7.94 1.15 17.79
C LEU A 156 8.27 1.07 16.29
N PRO A 157 7.76 2.00 15.46
CA PRO A 157 8.22 2.05 14.08
C PRO A 157 9.73 2.28 14.10
N VAL A 158 10.44 1.47 13.32
CA VAL A 158 11.87 1.71 13.15
C VAL A 158 12.03 2.67 11.98
N GLN A 159 12.46 3.87 12.32
CA GLN A 159 12.90 4.86 11.35
C GLN A 159 14.39 4.68 11.13
N PHE A 160 14.78 4.63 9.86
CA PHE A 160 16.17 4.63 9.48
C PHE A 160 16.35 5.49 8.23
N THR A 161 17.55 6.06 8.14
CA THR A 161 17.98 6.87 7.01
C THR A 161 18.60 5.95 5.98
N ILE A 162 18.20 6.09 4.72
CA ILE A 162 18.81 5.36 3.60
C ILE A 162 19.82 6.30 2.94
N ASP A 163 21.10 5.96 3.08
CA ASP A 163 22.17 6.65 2.38
C ASP A 163 22.10 6.27 0.90
N HIS A 164 21.57 7.17 0.08
CA HIS A 164 21.45 6.90 -1.34
C HIS A 164 22.85 6.94 -1.99
N PRO A 165 23.26 5.92 -2.75
CA PRO A 165 24.55 5.93 -3.46
C PRO A 165 24.68 7.06 -4.51
N ARG A 166 23.61 7.84 -4.73
CA ARG A 166 23.51 8.97 -5.67
C ARG A 166 23.41 10.33 -4.96
N SER A 167 23.59 10.41 -3.63
CA SER A 167 23.34 11.60 -2.80
C SER A 167 24.33 12.76 -3.01
N SER A 168 24.86 12.95 -4.22
CA SER A 168 25.63 14.16 -4.54
C SER A 168 24.78 15.27 -5.17
N MET A 169 23.51 15.00 -5.49
CA MET A 169 22.67 15.95 -6.26
C MET A 169 21.31 16.26 -5.61
N TRP A 170 20.80 15.37 -4.77
CA TRP A 170 19.53 15.54 -4.07
C TRP A 170 19.70 15.01 -2.65
N ASP A 171 20.13 15.85 -1.71
CA ASP A 171 20.39 15.50 -0.29
C ASP A 171 19.13 15.14 0.51
N TYR A 172 18.06 14.71 -0.15
CA TYR A 172 16.85 14.24 0.53
C TYR A 172 17.03 12.77 0.89
N ALA A 173 17.69 12.55 2.02
CA ALA A 173 17.57 11.30 2.73
C ALA A 173 16.07 11.03 2.99
N SER A 174 15.52 10.06 2.28
CA SER A 174 14.12 9.68 2.45
C SER A 174 14.02 8.79 3.68
N PRO A 175 13.30 9.21 4.74
CA PRO A 175 13.10 8.36 5.90
C PRO A 175 12.29 7.15 5.45
N SER A 176 12.86 5.96 5.59
CA SER A 176 12.11 4.73 5.36
C SER A 176 11.50 4.29 6.70
N LEU A 177 10.19 4.07 6.68
CA LEU A 177 9.42 3.70 7.86
C LEU A 177 9.10 2.21 7.80
N TYR A 178 9.71 1.42 8.67
CA TYR A 178 9.25 0.05 8.86
C TYR A 178 7.99 0.03 9.73
N GLN A 179 6.90 -0.51 9.18
CA GLN A 179 5.68 -0.75 9.90
C GLN A 179 5.62 -2.22 10.34
N PRO A 180 5.72 -2.51 11.66
CA PRO A 180 5.59 -3.86 12.17
C PRO A 180 4.18 -4.42 11.96
N PRO A 181 4.02 -5.75 12.02
CA PRO A 181 2.70 -6.36 11.95
C PRO A 181 1.80 -5.81 13.07
N PHE A 182 0.59 -5.40 12.70
CA PHE A 182 -0.44 -4.97 13.64
C PHE A 182 -1.80 -5.53 13.22
N PRO A 183 -2.61 -6.03 14.15
CA PRO A 183 -3.92 -6.56 13.79
C PRO A 183 -4.85 -5.41 13.38
N SER A 184 -5.61 -5.59 12.29
CA SER A 184 -6.62 -4.61 11.88
C SER A 184 -7.74 -4.49 12.90
N PHE A 185 -8.53 -3.43 12.84
CA PHE A 185 -9.67 -3.24 13.75
C PHE A 185 -10.57 -4.48 13.81
N ALA A 186 -10.94 -5.02 12.65
CA ALA A 186 -11.80 -6.19 12.56
C ALA A 186 -11.17 -7.43 13.23
N HIS A 187 -9.87 -7.65 13.05
CA HIS A 187 -9.17 -8.76 13.72
C HIS A 187 -9.18 -8.62 15.24
N ILE A 188 -8.94 -7.40 15.72
CA ILE A 188 -8.94 -7.11 17.16
C ILE A 188 -10.36 -7.30 17.73
N CYS A 189 -11.39 -6.87 17.00
CA CYS A 189 -12.80 -7.03 17.41
C CYS A 189 -13.26 -8.50 17.50
N ASP A 190 -12.57 -9.42 16.85
CA ASP A 190 -12.80 -10.85 16.99
C ASP A 190 -12.20 -11.44 18.28
N TRP A 191 -11.32 -10.73 18.98
CA TRP A 191 -10.81 -11.21 20.26
C TRP A 191 -11.89 -11.15 21.33
N ALA A 192 -12.06 -12.23 22.10
CA ALA A 192 -13.13 -12.33 23.09
C ALA A 192 -13.13 -11.15 24.08
N ILE A 193 -11.94 -10.72 24.53
CA ILE A 193 -11.75 -9.59 25.44
C ILE A 193 -12.22 -8.26 24.85
N ILE A 194 -11.98 -8.03 23.56
CA ILE A 194 -12.39 -6.80 22.89
C ILE A 194 -13.87 -6.87 22.54
N ARG A 195 -14.31 -8.00 22.01
CA ARG A 195 -15.70 -8.27 21.64
C ARG A 195 -16.65 -7.99 22.80
N ASP A 196 -16.31 -8.42 24.01
CA ASP A 196 -17.10 -8.14 25.21
C ASP A 196 -17.19 -6.63 25.49
N LEU A 197 -16.09 -5.89 25.34
CA LEU A 197 -16.04 -4.44 25.59
C LEU A 197 -16.96 -3.64 24.67
N TRP A 198 -16.96 -3.92 23.36
CA TRP A 198 -17.69 -3.08 22.40
C TRP A 198 -19.11 -3.58 22.07
N LYS A 199 -19.35 -4.89 22.13
CA LYS A 199 -20.69 -5.48 21.87
C LYS A 199 -21.60 -5.49 23.09
N SER A 200 -21.07 -5.39 24.30
CA SER A 200 -21.91 -5.22 25.48
C SER A 200 -22.67 -3.90 25.40
N ASP A 201 -23.94 -3.88 25.78
CA ASP A 201 -24.73 -2.63 25.85
C ASP A 201 -24.38 -1.81 27.11
N ARG A 202 -23.11 -1.41 27.22
CA ARG A 202 -22.57 -0.57 28.29
C ARG A 202 -22.45 0.88 27.83
N ALA A 203 -22.41 1.82 28.76
CA ALA A 203 -22.07 3.20 28.40
C ALA A 203 -20.62 3.28 27.88
N GLN A 204 -20.33 4.21 26.97
CA GLN A 204 -18.98 4.41 26.42
C GLN A 204 -17.92 4.58 27.53
N GLN A 205 -18.25 5.35 28.58
CA GLN A 205 -17.33 5.59 29.69
C GLN A 205 -17.00 4.31 30.48
N GLU A 206 -17.98 3.43 30.68
CA GLU A 206 -17.78 2.15 31.35
C GLU A 206 -16.88 1.24 30.51
N MET A 207 -17.09 1.20 29.19
CA MET A 207 -16.23 0.47 28.26
C MET A 207 -14.77 0.94 28.35
N LEU A 208 -14.53 2.26 28.41
CA LEU A 208 -13.18 2.82 28.54
C LEU A 208 -12.50 2.46 29.87
N VAL A 209 -13.24 2.47 30.99
CA VAL A 209 -12.71 2.02 32.29
C VAL A 209 -12.28 0.56 32.20
N GLN A 210 -13.12 -0.30 31.65
CA GLN A 210 -12.81 -1.72 31.50
C GLN A 210 -11.68 -1.98 30.50
N PHE A 211 -11.60 -1.21 29.42
CA PHE A 211 -10.45 -1.24 28.51
C PHE A 211 -9.16 -0.92 29.26
N GLY A 212 -9.18 0.10 30.13
CA GLY A 212 -8.06 0.46 31.00
C GLY A 212 -7.64 -0.68 31.93
N GLU A 213 -8.60 -1.34 32.57
CA GLU A 213 -8.37 -2.51 33.43
C GLU A 213 -7.77 -3.70 32.65
N GLN A 214 -8.19 -3.90 31.40
CA GLN A 214 -7.73 -4.99 30.53
C GLN A 214 -6.52 -4.65 29.65
N ARG A 215 -6.01 -3.42 29.73
CA ARG A 215 -5.02 -2.87 28.79
C ARG A 215 -3.77 -3.73 28.65
N GLN A 216 -3.25 -4.26 29.77
CA GLN A 216 -2.05 -5.10 29.75
C GLN A 216 -2.31 -6.47 29.11
N THR A 217 -3.48 -7.05 29.34
CA THR A 217 -3.92 -8.29 28.70
C THR A 217 -4.07 -8.12 27.19
N ILE A 218 -4.63 -6.98 26.75
CA ILE A 218 -4.76 -6.64 25.32
C ILE A 218 -3.38 -6.48 24.69
N LYS A 219 -2.45 -5.76 25.34
CA LYS A 219 -1.05 -5.63 24.88
C LYS A 219 -0.36 -6.98 24.76
N ALA A 220 -0.48 -7.84 25.77
CA ALA A 220 0.09 -9.18 25.74
C ALA A 220 -0.47 -10.02 24.57
N SER A 221 -1.78 -9.89 24.30
CA SER A 221 -2.44 -10.55 23.17
C SER A 221 -1.91 -10.05 21.82
N MET A 222 -1.65 -8.74 21.68
CA MET A 222 -1.03 -8.16 20.48
C MET A 222 0.40 -8.67 20.26
N VAL A 223 1.20 -8.76 21.32
CA VAL A 223 2.57 -9.29 21.25
C VAL A 223 2.56 -10.78 20.86
N GLU A 224 1.65 -11.56 21.45
CA GLU A 224 1.48 -12.97 21.11
C GLU A 224 1.05 -13.14 19.65
N TRP A 225 0.02 -12.42 19.22
CA TRP A 225 -0.48 -12.44 17.85
C TRP A 225 0.63 -12.11 16.85
N LYS A 226 1.42 -11.06 17.11
CA LYS A 226 2.59 -10.70 16.29
C LYS A 226 3.60 -11.86 16.22
N ARG A 227 3.89 -12.48 17.36
CA ARG A 227 4.80 -13.63 17.45
C ARG A 227 4.30 -14.82 16.65
N GLU A 228 2.99 -15.08 16.63
CA GLU A 228 2.39 -16.15 15.84
C GLU A 228 2.57 -15.93 14.33
N ILE A 229 2.30 -14.71 13.84
CA ILE A 229 2.51 -14.33 12.43
C ILE A 229 3.98 -14.51 12.03
N GLU A 230 4.90 -13.97 12.83
CA GLU A 230 6.34 -14.09 12.60
C GLU A 230 6.82 -15.54 12.62
N SER A 231 6.36 -16.31 13.61
CA SER A 231 6.73 -17.72 13.76
C SER A 231 6.20 -18.55 12.60
N HIS A 232 4.98 -18.29 12.13
CA HIS A 232 4.41 -18.97 10.98
C HIS A 232 5.27 -18.78 9.73
N LEU A 233 5.58 -17.54 9.36
CA LEU A 233 6.38 -17.25 8.17
C LEU A 233 7.82 -17.76 8.32
N ALA A 234 8.41 -17.63 9.51
CA ALA A 234 9.73 -18.18 9.79
C ALA A 234 9.78 -19.71 9.66
N ASN A 235 8.71 -20.40 10.06
CA ASN A 235 8.61 -21.85 9.90
C ASN A 235 8.55 -22.27 8.43
N LEU A 236 7.96 -21.46 7.54
CA LEU A 236 8.01 -21.70 6.09
C LEU A 236 9.46 -21.68 5.56
N VAL A 237 10.26 -20.71 6.02
CA VAL A 237 11.69 -20.59 5.68
C VAL A 237 12.47 -21.81 6.21
N HIS A 238 12.37 -22.06 7.51
CA HIS A 238 13.10 -23.16 8.17
C HIS A 238 12.72 -24.53 7.61
N GLY A 239 11.43 -24.80 7.38
CA GLY A 239 10.95 -26.08 6.86
C GLY A 239 11.56 -26.40 5.50
N LYS A 240 11.62 -25.40 4.61
CA LYS A 240 12.22 -25.57 3.27
C LYS A 240 13.75 -25.69 3.32
N LEU A 241 14.44 -24.86 4.11
CA LEU A 241 15.91 -24.94 4.20
C LEU A 241 16.39 -26.27 4.81
N LYS A 242 15.74 -26.73 5.90
CA LYS A 242 16.03 -28.04 6.52
C LYS A 242 15.82 -29.19 5.56
N SER A 243 14.74 -29.16 4.77
CA SER A 243 14.42 -30.23 3.81
C SER A 243 15.49 -30.42 2.72
N ARG A 244 16.34 -29.42 2.47
CA ARG A 244 17.40 -29.46 1.45
C ARG A 244 18.81 -29.51 2.01
N ALA A 245 18.97 -29.71 3.33
CA ALA A 245 20.28 -29.68 4.00
C ALA A 245 21.09 -28.39 3.70
N ILE A 246 20.40 -27.28 3.44
CA ILE A 246 21.04 -25.99 3.20
C ILE A 246 21.39 -25.43 4.59
N ASN A 247 22.64 -25.63 5.01
CA ASN A 247 23.22 -25.06 6.24
C ASN A 247 23.50 -23.56 6.08
N CYS A 248 22.55 -22.81 5.51
CA CYS A 248 22.55 -21.37 5.63
C CYS A 248 22.05 -21.04 7.03
N ILE A 249 22.98 -20.93 7.98
CA ILE A 249 22.69 -20.18 9.19
C ILE A 249 22.45 -18.77 8.69
N VAL A 250 21.17 -18.41 8.61
CA VAL A 250 20.73 -17.07 8.32
C VAL A 250 21.23 -16.21 9.48
N GLN A 251 22.43 -15.65 9.35
CA GLN A 251 23.00 -14.82 10.39
C GLN A 251 22.14 -13.56 10.50
N PRO A 252 21.65 -13.20 11.70
CA PRO A 252 20.80 -12.01 11.90
C PRO A 252 21.54 -10.67 11.73
N THR A 253 22.73 -10.67 11.13
CA THR A 253 23.69 -9.55 11.19
C THR A 253 23.40 -8.53 10.10
N MET A 254 22.56 -7.53 10.38
CA MET A 254 22.30 -6.48 9.40
C MET A 254 23.44 -5.45 9.38
N LEU A 255 24.33 -5.56 8.39
CA LEU A 255 25.28 -4.51 8.01
C LEU A 255 24.52 -3.49 7.12
N ARG A 256 24.74 -2.17 7.16
CA ARG A 256 26.05 -1.52 7.05
C ARG A 256 25.99 -0.01 7.35
N THR A 257 25.85 0.36 8.61
CA THR A 257 26.37 1.58 9.29
C THR A 257 26.19 1.36 10.79
N GLU A 258 27.03 1.94 11.66
CA GLU A 258 26.80 1.85 13.12
C GLU A 258 25.41 2.39 13.53
N SER A 259 24.86 3.32 12.75
CA SER A 259 23.52 3.87 12.97
C SER A 259 22.40 2.88 12.62
N THR A 260 22.52 2.11 11.53
CA THR A 260 21.50 1.13 11.13
C THR A 260 21.53 -0.14 11.97
N ALA A 261 22.71 -0.58 12.44
CA ALA A 261 22.81 -1.77 13.29
C ALA A 261 21.97 -1.63 14.58
N LYS A 262 22.07 -0.46 15.24
CA LYS A 262 21.32 -0.15 16.47
C LYS A 262 19.80 -0.15 16.27
N ALA A 263 19.34 0.16 15.06
CA ALA A 263 17.91 0.20 14.74
C ALA A 263 17.21 -1.16 14.91
N PHE A 264 17.99 -2.25 14.91
CA PHE A 264 17.47 -3.63 14.97
C PHE A 264 17.86 -4.38 16.25
N ASP A 265 18.54 -3.74 17.21
CA ASP A 265 19.02 -4.42 18.43
C ASP A 265 17.87 -5.02 19.27
N GLY A 266 16.68 -4.40 19.23
CA GLY A 266 15.49 -4.88 19.92
C GLY A 266 14.74 -6.04 19.24
N TYR A 267 15.17 -6.48 18.05
CA TYR A 267 14.47 -7.50 17.29
C TYR A 267 14.95 -8.92 17.58
N THR A 268 13.99 -9.84 17.63
CA THR A 268 14.24 -11.27 17.78
C THR A 268 15.00 -11.81 16.56
N ALA A 269 15.72 -12.92 16.71
CA ALA A 269 16.41 -13.56 15.59
C ALA A 269 15.42 -13.95 14.46
N THR A 270 14.23 -14.42 14.83
CA THR A 270 13.13 -14.72 13.89
C THR A 270 12.75 -13.50 13.07
N HIS A 271 12.54 -12.36 13.73
CA HIS A 271 12.18 -11.13 13.05
C HIS A 271 13.30 -10.63 12.13
N LYS A 272 14.54 -10.63 12.60
CA LYS A 272 15.72 -10.26 11.79
C LYS A 272 15.85 -11.14 10.54
N MET A 273 15.58 -12.45 10.66
CA MET A 273 15.54 -13.36 9.50
C MET A 273 14.48 -12.95 8.48
N LEU A 274 13.27 -12.62 8.93
CA LEU A 274 12.19 -12.16 8.04
C LEU A 274 12.51 -10.83 7.36
N LEU A 275 13.34 -9.98 8.00
CA LEU A 275 13.77 -8.69 7.46
C LEU A 275 14.92 -8.76 6.45
N ARG A 276 15.51 -9.92 6.18
CA ARG A 276 16.63 -10.03 5.23
C ARG A 276 16.21 -9.84 3.78
N GLY A 277 17.11 -9.29 2.98
CA GLY A 277 16.96 -9.04 1.55
C GLY A 277 16.75 -10.31 0.70
N ASP A 278 17.19 -11.47 1.19
CA ASP A 278 17.02 -12.78 0.56
C ASP A 278 15.86 -13.62 1.12
N THR A 279 15.15 -13.17 2.17
CA THR A 279 13.98 -13.90 2.67
C THR A 279 12.75 -13.50 1.87
N LEU A 280 12.50 -14.23 0.79
CA LEU A 280 11.41 -13.95 -0.16
C LEU A 280 10.34 -15.05 -0.16
N PHE A 281 9.11 -14.62 -0.37
CA PHE A 281 7.91 -15.45 -0.41
C PHE A 281 7.20 -15.30 -1.76
N TYR A 282 6.09 -16.02 -1.93
CA TYR A 282 5.16 -15.88 -3.04
C TYR A 282 3.76 -16.31 -2.61
N ASP A 283 2.72 -15.78 -3.25
CA ASP A 283 1.35 -16.25 -3.09
C ASP A 283 1.13 -17.53 -3.93
N THR A 284 0.85 -18.64 -3.25
CA THR A 284 0.59 -19.96 -3.86
C THR A 284 -0.77 -20.04 -4.56
N GLY A 285 -1.70 -19.13 -4.25
CA GLY A 285 -2.97 -18.98 -4.96
C GLY A 285 -2.87 -18.15 -6.23
N ASN A 286 -1.77 -17.41 -6.42
CA ASN A 286 -1.54 -16.64 -7.63
C ASN A 286 -0.93 -17.52 -8.73
N ASN A 287 -1.56 -17.53 -9.90
CA ASN A 287 -1.13 -18.33 -11.06
C ASN A 287 -0.08 -17.64 -11.93
N CYS A 288 0.56 -16.56 -11.47
CA CYS A 288 1.69 -15.95 -12.17
C CYS A 288 2.86 -16.94 -12.31
N TRP A 289 3.39 -17.08 -13.53
CA TRP A 289 4.54 -17.92 -13.83
C TRP A 289 5.63 -17.10 -14.54
N PRO A 290 6.81 -16.88 -13.93
CA PRO A 290 7.20 -17.28 -12.57
C PRO A 290 6.35 -16.58 -11.49
N PRO A 291 6.21 -17.18 -10.29
CA PRO A 291 5.64 -16.48 -9.14
C PRO A 291 6.37 -15.16 -8.89
N ILE A 292 5.62 -14.15 -8.44
CA ILE A 292 6.19 -12.83 -8.09
C ILE A 292 6.81 -12.93 -6.68
N PRO A 293 8.08 -12.54 -6.50
CA PRO A 293 8.71 -12.53 -5.18
C PRO A 293 8.08 -11.47 -4.29
N MET A 294 7.92 -11.80 -3.02
CA MET A 294 7.32 -10.93 -2.02
C MET A 294 8.22 -10.82 -0.80
N THR A 295 8.39 -9.59 -0.29
CA THR A 295 9.01 -9.37 1.03
C THR A 295 8.03 -9.68 2.15
N TYR A 296 8.53 -9.75 3.38
CA TYR A 296 7.68 -9.81 4.57
C TYR A 296 6.68 -8.65 4.63
N SER A 297 7.10 -7.41 4.33
CA SER A 297 6.20 -6.24 4.29
C SER A 297 5.12 -6.36 3.22
N ASN A 298 5.39 -6.95 2.06
CA ASN A 298 4.36 -7.16 1.04
C ASN A 298 3.25 -8.09 1.56
N ILE A 299 3.63 -9.17 2.24
CA ILE A 299 2.65 -10.07 2.88
C ILE A 299 1.81 -9.30 3.91
N LEU A 300 2.44 -8.51 4.78
CA LEU A 300 1.69 -7.75 5.78
C LEU A 300 0.72 -6.76 5.12
N HIS A 301 1.17 -6.05 4.07
CA HIS A 301 0.35 -5.07 3.35
C HIS A 301 -0.88 -5.72 2.69
N GLU A 302 -0.67 -6.79 1.92
CA GLU A 302 -1.76 -7.48 1.20
C GLU A 302 -2.82 -8.09 2.13
N ASN A 303 -2.47 -8.37 3.39
CA ASN A 303 -3.40 -8.91 4.38
C ASN A 303 -3.95 -7.84 5.32
N GLY A 304 -3.65 -6.55 5.09
CA GLY A 304 -4.09 -5.46 5.95
C GLY A 304 -3.53 -5.54 7.38
N LEU A 305 -2.33 -6.12 7.54
CA LEU A 305 -1.67 -6.37 8.82
C LEU A 305 -0.62 -5.33 9.16
N ILE A 306 -0.81 -4.12 8.66
CA ILE A 306 0.14 -3.03 8.84
C ILE A 306 -0.38 -2.06 9.88
N ALA A 307 0.52 -1.67 10.78
CA ALA A 307 0.37 -0.55 11.69
C ALA A 307 0.01 0.76 10.96
N SER A 308 -1.29 1.06 10.81
CA SER A 308 -1.78 2.32 10.25
C SER A 308 -3.05 2.79 10.98
N PRO A 309 -3.20 4.10 11.24
CA PRO A 309 -4.45 4.65 11.78
C PRO A 309 -5.67 4.34 10.92
N GLU A 310 -5.50 4.25 9.61
CA GLU A 310 -6.54 3.86 8.65
C GLU A 310 -6.98 2.41 8.85
N SER A 311 -6.05 1.49 9.16
CA SER A 311 -6.38 0.08 9.45
C SER A 311 -7.22 -0.11 10.72
N LEU A 312 -7.21 0.91 11.59
CA LEU A 312 -7.98 0.93 12.84
C LEU A 312 -9.32 1.67 12.72
N LYS A 313 -9.62 2.25 11.54
CA LYS A 313 -10.93 2.83 11.30
C LYS A 313 -11.96 1.70 11.20
N PRO A 314 -13.11 1.85 11.85
CA PRO A 314 -14.21 0.91 11.68
C PRO A 314 -14.71 0.95 10.24
N HIS A 315 -14.35 -0.09 9.47
CA HIS A 315 -14.75 -0.23 8.08
C HIS A 315 -15.73 -1.41 7.94
N PRO A 316 -16.94 -1.20 7.39
CA PRO A 316 -17.98 -2.23 7.31
C PRO A 316 -17.67 -3.36 6.33
N THR A 317 -16.64 -3.23 5.50
CA THR A 317 -16.28 -4.21 4.48
C THR A 317 -15.40 -5.31 5.06
N LEU A 318 -16.07 -6.34 5.61
CA LEU A 318 -15.64 -7.73 5.79
C LEU A 318 -14.13 -7.97 5.68
N CYS A 319 -13.41 -7.91 6.82
CA CYS A 319 -12.06 -8.47 6.86
C CYS A 319 -12.16 -9.99 6.80
N GLN A 320 -11.57 -10.59 5.77
CA GLN A 320 -11.34 -12.03 5.75
C GLN A 320 -10.36 -12.40 6.88
N PRO A 321 -10.49 -13.60 7.49
CA PRO A 321 -9.50 -14.11 8.41
C PRO A 321 -8.10 -14.05 7.79
N VAL A 322 -7.06 -13.79 8.59
CA VAL A 322 -5.69 -13.76 8.05
C VAL A 322 -5.38 -15.13 7.45
N SER A 323 -5.28 -15.18 6.12
CA SER A 323 -4.95 -16.41 5.42
C SER A 323 -3.46 -16.45 5.11
N LEU A 324 -2.62 -16.69 6.12
CA LEU A 324 -1.18 -16.87 5.89
C LEU A 324 -0.85 -18.17 5.13
N GLY A 325 -1.75 -19.17 5.18
CA GLY A 325 -1.54 -20.47 4.55
C GLY A 325 -1.44 -20.44 3.02
N LYS A 326 -1.80 -19.32 2.39
CA LYS A 326 -1.62 -19.12 0.94
C LYS A 326 -0.20 -18.73 0.57
N TYR A 327 0.68 -18.40 1.51
CA TYR A 327 2.06 -18.00 1.20
C TYR A 327 3.03 -19.16 1.29
N GLY A 328 4.01 -19.18 0.39
CA GLY A 328 5.11 -20.13 0.40
C GLY A 328 6.46 -19.44 0.44
N PHE A 329 7.47 -20.07 1.03
CA PHE A 329 8.86 -19.60 0.92
C PHE A 329 9.39 -19.83 -0.50
N TYR A 330 9.87 -18.76 -1.14
CA TYR A 330 10.33 -18.78 -2.53
C TYR A 330 11.82 -19.10 -2.61
N LEU A 331 12.16 -20.38 -2.50
CA LEU A 331 13.56 -20.80 -2.43
C LEU A 331 14.42 -20.39 -3.64
N GLU A 332 13.87 -20.40 -4.86
CA GLU A 332 14.63 -19.96 -6.04
C GLU A 332 14.95 -18.46 -5.97
N ALA A 333 13.98 -17.63 -5.57
CA ALA A 333 14.19 -16.21 -5.35
C ALA A 333 15.19 -15.95 -4.22
N HIS A 334 15.12 -16.71 -3.13
CA HIS A 334 16.09 -16.66 -2.04
C HIS A 334 17.53 -16.89 -2.54
N LEU A 335 17.74 -17.95 -3.32
CA LEU A 335 19.07 -18.25 -3.86
C LEU A 335 19.56 -17.15 -4.80
N VAL A 336 18.71 -16.67 -5.71
CA VAL A 336 19.07 -15.56 -6.61
C VAL A 336 19.44 -14.29 -5.82
N ALA A 337 18.59 -13.89 -4.87
CA ALA A 337 18.80 -12.75 -4.01
C ALA A 337 20.11 -12.86 -3.21
N GLN A 338 20.39 -14.02 -2.62
CA GLN A 338 21.62 -14.27 -1.88
C GLN A 338 22.86 -14.08 -2.75
N HIS A 339 22.86 -14.60 -3.98
CA HIS A 339 23.99 -14.43 -4.90
C HIS A 339 24.16 -12.98 -5.32
N LEU A 340 23.06 -12.28 -5.62
CA LEU A 340 23.08 -10.85 -5.94
C LEU A 340 23.71 -10.05 -4.78
N MET A 341 23.20 -10.20 -3.56
CA MET A 341 23.73 -9.49 -2.39
C MET A 341 25.19 -9.86 -2.10
N THR A 342 25.58 -11.12 -2.27
CA THR A 342 26.98 -11.56 -2.14
C THR A 342 27.89 -10.87 -3.16
N SER A 343 27.43 -10.71 -4.41
CA SER A 343 28.19 -10.03 -5.47
C SER A 343 28.46 -8.54 -5.18
N MET A 344 27.65 -7.93 -4.32
CA MET A 344 27.83 -6.54 -3.85
C MET A 344 28.52 -6.44 -2.48
N HIS A 345 28.98 -7.56 -1.92
CA HIS A 345 29.57 -7.62 -0.59
C HIS A 345 28.63 -7.10 0.52
N ILE A 346 27.32 -7.38 0.40
CA ILE A 346 26.30 -7.06 1.41
C ILE A 346 25.37 -8.26 1.71
N PRO A 347 25.92 -9.44 2.05
CA PRO A 347 25.15 -10.71 2.12
C PRO A 347 24.03 -10.74 3.17
N ASP A 348 24.03 -9.81 4.13
CA ASP A 348 23.09 -9.80 5.25
C ASP A 348 22.29 -8.48 5.34
N VAL A 349 22.13 -7.78 4.22
CA VAL A 349 21.36 -6.52 4.18
C VAL A 349 19.86 -6.77 4.39
N SER A 350 19.17 -5.82 5.04
CA SER A 350 17.71 -5.84 5.15
C SER A 350 17.03 -5.58 3.80
N TYR A 351 15.91 -6.25 3.51
CA TYR A 351 15.08 -5.85 2.37
C TYR A 351 14.54 -4.42 2.54
N LEU A 352 14.42 -3.90 3.76
CA LEU A 352 13.93 -2.54 4.01
C LEU A 352 14.87 -1.49 3.40
N LEU A 353 16.19 -1.72 3.52
CA LEU A 353 17.21 -0.88 2.87
C LEU A 353 17.13 -1.02 1.35
N LEU A 354 16.97 -2.24 0.83
CA LEU A 354 16.91 -2.50 -0.61
C LEU A 354 15.64 -1.92 -1.25
N VAL A 355 14.48 -2.07 -0.61
CA VAL A 355 13.20 -1.54 -1.09
C VAL A 355 13.16 -0.02 -0.98
N GLY A 356 13.72 0.56 0.07
CA GLY A 356 13.74 2.01 0.21
C GLY A 356 14.71 2.73 -0.73
N LEU A 357 15.60 2.00 -1.43
CA LEU A 357 16.32 2.49 -2.61
C LEU A 357 15.42 2.54 -3.88
N GLY A 358 14.15 2.14 -3.79
CA GLY A 358 13.21 2.26 -4.91
C GLY A 358 13.67 1.53 -6.17
N ALA A 359 13.43 2.17 -7.32
CA ALA A 359 13.79 1.66 -8.65
C ALA A 359 15.23 2.02 -9.07
N ASP A 360 16.18 2.09 -8.13
CA ASP A 360 17.56 2.47 -8.43
C ASP A 360 18.46 1.31 -8.84
N PHE A 361 17.95 0.09 -8.97
CA PHE A 361 18.75 -1.05 -9.41
C PHE A 361 18.73 -1.18 -10.93
N GLN A 362 19.85 -1.65 -11.49
CA GLN A 362 19.97 -1.95 -12.91
C GLN A 362 20.76 -3.25 -13.09
N CYS A 363 20.23 -4.17 -13.88
CA CYS A 363 20.96 -5.37 -14.26
C CYS A 363 22.21 -5.00 -15.09
N GLU A 364 23.40 -5.32 -14.60
CA GLU A 364 24.65 -5.07 -15.33
C GLU A 364 25.01 -6.24 -16.24
N ARG A 365 24.11 -7.19 -16.49
CA ARG A 365 24.32 -8.27 -17.46
C ARG A 365 23.52 -8.04 -18.75
N CYS A 366 22.40 -7.34 -18.65
CA CYS A 366 21.56 -6.99 -19.79
C CYS A 366 22.12 -5.82 -20.60
N LEU A 367 21.72 -5.75 -21.86
CA LEU A 367 21.99 -4.62 -22.75
C LEU A 367 21.08 -3.43 -22.44
N ASP A 368 19.78 -3.70 -22.32
CA ASP A 368 18.72 -2.71 -22.09
C ASP A 368 18.18 -2.81 -20.66
N ALA A 369 19.09 -2.84 -19.69
CA ALA A 369 18.68 -2.94 -18.30
C ALA A 369 17.92 -1.67 -17.89
N GLN A 370 16.63 -1.80 -17.67
CA GLN A 370 15.81 -0.75 -17.09
C GLN A 370 16.13 -0.58 -15.61
N GLN A 371 15.78 0.60 -15.10
CA GLN A 371 15.68 0.84 -13.67
C GLN A 371 14.57 -0.05 -13.11
N VAL A 372 14.90 -0.82 -12.08
CA VAL A 372 14.01 -1.79 -11.46
C VAL A 372 14.16 -1.73 -9.95
N THR A 373 13.10 -2.09 -9.24
CA THR A 373 13.14 -2.32 -7.80
C THR A 373 13.95 -3.56 -7.45
N TRP A 374 14.28 -3.74 -6.17
CA TRP A 374 14.93 -4.97 -5.70
C TRP A 374 14.17 -6.25 -6.09
N ILE A 375 12.84 -6.24 -5.92
CA ILE A 375 11.98 -7.38 -6.20
C ILE A 375 11.94 -7.69 -7.69
N GLU A 376 11.82 -6.65 -8.52
CA GLU A 376 11.87 -6.78 -9.98
C GLU A 376 13.24 -7.25 -10.46
N LEU A 377 14.34 -6.81 -9.84
CA LEU A 377 15.67 -7.31 -10.16
C LEU A 377 15.80 -8.81 -9.87
N VAL A 378 15.35 -9.26 -8.69
CA VAL A 378 15.36 -10.70 -8.35
C VAL A 378 14.49 -11.48 -9.33
N GLN A 379 13.29 -10.98 -9.63
CA GLN A 379 12.38 -11.60 -10.60
C GLN A 379 12.98 -11.66 -12.01
N HIS A 380 13.67 -10.61 -12.45
CA HIS A 380 14.39 -10.55 -13.73
C HIS A 380 15.41 -11.70 -13.84
N TYR A 381 16.23 -11.89 -12.81
CA TYR A 381 17.22 -12.97 -12.79
C TYR A 381 16.58 -14.37 -12.80
N ILE A 382 15.49 -14.58 -12.05
CA ILE A 382 14.73 -15.84 -12.09
C ILE A 382 14.20 -16.10 -13.50
N ALA A 383 13.55 -15.10 -14.11
CA ALA A 383 12.98 -15.22 -15.44
C ALA A 383 14.05 -15.54 -16.49
N CYS A 384 15.20 -14.84 -16.47
CA CYS A 384 16.30 -15.11 -17.38
C CYS A 384 16.90 -16.51 -17.19
N ASN A 385 17.08 -16.96 -15.95
CA ASN A 385 17.63 -18.28 -15.66
C ASN A 385 16.69 -19.41 -16.09
N ARG A 386 15.38 -19.26 -15.86
CA ARG A 386 14.37 -20.22 -16.33
C ARG A 386 14.25 -20.21 -17.85
N PHE A 387 14.27 -19.04 -18.48
CA PHE A 387 14.28 -18.92 -19.94
C PHE A 387 15.47 -19.68 -20.52
N PHE A 388 16.68 -19.46 -20.00
CA PHE A 388 17.87 -20.18 -20.44
C PHE A 388 17.70 -21.70 -20.28
N LYS A 389 17.28 -22.16 -19.10
CA LYS A 389 17.09 -23.59 -18.80
C LYS A 389 16.08 -24.25 -19.75
N ASN A 390 14.96 -23.58 -20.04
CA ASN A 390 13.91 -24.13 -20.90
C ASN A 390 14.30 -24.16 -22.38
N ASN A 391 15.18 -23.25 -22.82
CA ASN A 391 15.57 -23.15 -24.23
C ASN A 391 16.92 -23.82 -24.54
N ILE A 392 17.68 -24.25 -23.53
CA ILE A 392 19.01 -24.85 -23.76
C ILE A 392 18.96 -26.15 -24.56
N GLU A 393 17.93 -26.97 -24.38
CA GLU A 393 17.75 -28.20 -25.16
C GLU A 393 17.47 -27.87 -26.64
N GLY A 394 16.65 -26.86 -26.91
CA GLY A 394 16.42 -26.35 -28.27
C GLY A 394 17.69 -25.81 -28.91
N LEU A 395 18.53 -25.11 -28.13
CA LEU A 395 19.83 -24.60 -28.58
C LEU A 395 20.80 -25.73 -28.97
N VAL A 396 20.86 -26.80 -28.18
CA VAL A 396 21.71 -27.97 -28.50
C VAL A 396 21.22 -28.67 -29.76
N LEU A 397 19.90 -28.74 -29.99
CA LEU A 397 19.30 -29.41 -31.15
C LEU A 397 19.49 -28.67 -32.47
N LEU A 398 19.75 -27.36 -32.45
CA LEU A 398 20.01 -26.60 -33.67
C LEU A 398 21.28 -27.05 -34.39
N GLY A 399 22.14 -27.86 -33.77
CA GLY A 399 23.27 -28.52 -34.44
C GLY A 399 24.35 -27.58 -34.99
N GLU A 400 24.17 -26.27 -34.79
CA GLU A 400 25.05 -25.21 -35.25
C GLU A 400 25.97 -24.77 -34.10
N ASN A 401 27.18 -24.33 -34.44
CA ASN A 401 28.21 -23.86 -33.51
C ASN A 401 27.84 -22.53 -32.80
N ILE A 402 26.56 -22.29 -32.50
CA ILE A 402 26.08 -21.10 -31.80
C ILE A 402 26.24 -21.34 -30.30
N VAL A 403 27.30 -20.76 -29.74
CA VAL A 403 27.46 -20.68 -28.29
C VAL A 403 26.43 -19.68 -27.75
N TYR A 404 25.69 -20.06 -26.71
CA TYR A 404 24.81 -19.16 -25.97
C TYR A 404 25.02 -19.39 -24.47
N ARG A 405 25.56 -18.39 -23.77
CA ARG A 405 25.90 -18.42 -22.34
C ARG A 405 24.82 -17.75 -21.52
N ASN A 406 24.50 -18.35 -20.37
CA ASN A 406 23.63 -17.71 -19.39
C ASN A 406 24.40 -16.63 -18.62
N VAL A 407 24.37 -15.39 -19.11
CA VAL A 407 25.01 -14.26 -18.42
C VAL A 407 24.38 -13.93 -17.06
N HIS A 408 23.22 -14.51 -16.75
CA HIS A 408 22.51 -14.35 -15.48
C HIS A 408 22.75 -15.51 -14.50
N ASP A 409 23.51 -16.55 -14.91
CA ASP A 409 23.90 -17.62 -14.01
C ASP A 409 24.84 -17.08 -12.94
N THR A 410 24.42 -17.18 -11.70
CA THR A 410 25.15 -16.69 -10.54
C THR A 410 26.46 -17.44 -10.29
N ASN A 411 26.63 -18.63 -10.90
CA ASN A 411 27.83 -19.44 -10.77
C ASN A 411 28.90 -19.10 -11.82
N ILE A 412 28.55 -18.36 -12.88
CA ILE A 412 29.50 -18.02 -13.94
C ILE A 412 30.27 -16.77 -13.53
N ARG A 413 31.59 -16.92 -13.44
CA ARG A 413 32.50 -15.80 -13.26
C ARG A 413 32.60 -15.02 -14.58
N ILE A 414 31.93 -13.88 -14.61
CA ILE A 414 32.09 -12.88 -15.65
C ILE A 414 32.57 -11.61 -14.94
N ASP A 415 33.62 -10.97 -15.46
CA ASP A 415 34.36 -9.86 -14.83
C ASP A 415 33.53 -8.58 -14.57
N ARG A 416 32.26 -8.56 -14.98
CA ARG A 416 31.32 -7.47 -14.73
C ARG A 416 30.47 -7.74 -13.47
N PRO A 417 30.02 -6.71 -12.72
CA PRO A 417 29.04 -6.91 -11.66
C PRO A 417 27.73 -7.50 -12.20
N MET A 418 26.98 -8.16 -11.31
CA MET A 418 25.64 -8.68 -11.65
C MET A 418 24.63 -7.53 -11.81
N PHE A 419 24.71 -6.55 -10.93
CA PHE A 419 23.88 -5.36 -11.00
C PHE A 419 24.65 -4.18 -10.44
N GLY A 420 24.15 -2.99 -10.72
CA GLY A 420 24.65 -1.75 -10.19
C GLY A 420 23.50 -0.88 -9.75
N TYR A 421 23.84 0.16 -9.00
CA TYR A 421 22.94 1.30 -8.86
C TYR A 421 22.94 2.05 -10.19
N CYS A 422 21.78 2.50 -10.62
CA CYS A 422 21.70 3.31 -11.83
C CYS A 422 22.67 4.48 -11.66
N SER A 423 23.67 4.60 -12.52
CA SER A 423 24.45 5.84 -12.60
C SER A 423 23.73 6.70 -13.63
N ILE A 424 23.45 7.96 -13.31
CA ILE A 424 23.13 8.91 -14.38
C ILE A 424 24.43 8.99 -15.17
N ASN A 425 24.55 8.19 -16.22
CA ASN A 425 25.68 8.28 -17.12
C ASN A 425 25.21 9.10 -18.31
N PRO A 426 25.33 10.44 -18.26
CA PRO A 426 24.86 11.31 -19.33
C PRO A 426 25.49 10.95 -20.68
N SER A 427 26.67 10.30 -20.68
CA SER A 427 27.34 9.81 -21.88
C SER A 427 26.61 8.63 -22.54
N ARG A 428 25.95 7.75 -21.77
CA ARG A 428 25.10 6.68 -22.32
C ARG A 428 23.84 7.26 -22.97
N GLU A 429 23.25 8.27 -22.36
CA GLU A 429 22.01 8.89 -22.84
C GLU A 429 22.22 9.78 -24.07
N LEU A 430 23.29 10.59 -24.11
CA LEU A 430 23.59 11.42 -25.27
C LEU A 430 24.18 10.62 -26.44
N GLY A 431 25.06 9.64 -26.16
CA GLY A 431 25.68 8.81 -27.19
C GLY A 431 24.71 7.80 -27.83
N GLY A 432 23.71 7.34 -27.09
CA GLY A 432 22.73 6.34 -27.55
C GLY A 432 21.79 6.84 -28.65
N ARG A 433 21.40 8.13 -28.62
CA ARG A 433 20.40 8.68 -29.56
C ARG A 433 20.88 8.79 -31.01
N MET A 434 22.20 8.86 -31.23
CA MET A 434 22.79 9.05 -32.57
C MET A 434 23.58 7.81 -33.05
N ALA A 435 23.74 6.79 -32.22
CA ALA A 435 24.53 5.62 -32.57
C ALA A 435 23.77 4.69 -33.51
N LYS A 436 24.42 4.26 -34.60
CA LYS A 436 23.90 3.24 -35.50
C LYS A 436 23.61 1.96 -34.71
N ARG A 437 22.34 1.56 -34.66
CA ARG A 437 21.91 0.29 -34.07
C ARG A 437 22.36 -0.88 -34.93
N ARG A 438 22.74 -1.94 -34.25
CA ARG A 438 23.18 -3.21 -34.83
C ARG A 438 22.25 -4.30 -34.31
N LYS A 439 21.96 -5.28 -35.15
CA LYS A 439 21.21 -6.49 -34.80
C LYS A 439 22.18 -7.66 -34.65
N CYS A 440 22.07 -8.43 -33.56
CA CYS A 440 22.81 -9.67 -33.38
C CYS A 440 22.24 -10.76 -34.30
N LEU A 441 23.06 -11.26 -35.23
CA LEU A 441 22.64 -12.30 -36.18
C LEU A 441 22.59 -13.68 -35.52
N LEU A 442 23.35 -13.89 -34.43
CA LEU A 442 23.36 -15.17 -33.71
C LEU A 442 22.09 -15.35 -32.87
N CYS A 443 21.63 -14.30 -32.17
CA CYS A 443 20.34 -14.35 -31.47
C CYS A 443 19.15 -14.54 -32.40
N ALA A 444 19.19 -13.93 -33.60
CA ALA A 444 18.12 -14.07 -34.59
C ALA A 444 17.94 -15.52 -35.10
N GLN A 445 18.93 -16.38 -34.89
CA GLN A 445 18.88 -17.80 -35.25
C GLN A 445 18.31 -18.67 -34.13
N ILE A 446 18.09 -18.13 -32.92
CA ILE A 446 17.63 -18.88 -31.76
C ILE A 446 16.09 -18.74 -31.64
N PRO A 447 15.32 -19.83 -31.79
CA PRO A 447 13.87 -19.78 -31.61
C PRO A 447 13.49 -19.27 -30.22
N GLY A 448 12.50 -18.37 -30.17
CA GLY A 448 11.98 -17.80 -28.92
C GLY A 448 12.84 -16.69 -28.31
N VAL A 449 14.06 -16.44 -28.82
CA VAL A 449 14.86 -15.27 -28.45
C VAL A 449 14.41 -14.10 -29.34
N LYS A 450 14.03 -12.98 -28.71
CA LYS A 450 13.76 -11.74 -29.43
C LYS A 450 15.02 -11.23 -30.11
N ASP A 451 14.84 -10.52 -31.22
CA ASP A 451 15.94 -9.83 -31.89
C ASP A 451 16.66 -8.90 -30.92
N VAL A 452 17.97 -9.14 -30.75
CA VAL A 452 18.82 -8.30 -29.92
C VAL A 452 19.37 -7.17 -30.78
N ILE A 453 18.86 -5.97 -30.54
CA ILE A 453 19.20 -4.76 -31.28
C ILE A 453 19.71 -3.71 -30.28
N ALA A 454 20.92 -3.21 -30.50
CA ALA A 454 21.53 -2.21 -29.62
C ALA A 454 22.58 -1.37 -30.37
N PRO A 455 23.10 -0.26 -29.80
CA PRO A 455 24.27 0.42 -30.34
C PRO A 455 25.46 -0.54 -30.55
N GLU A 456 26.33 -0.24 -31.52
CA GLU A 456 27.41 -1.16 -31.93
C GLU A 456 28.30 -1.64 -30.76
N TRP A 457 28.70 -0.73 -29.85
CA TRP A 457 29.50 -1.09 -28.68
C TRP A 457 28.78 -2.08 -27.76
N ALA A 458 27.46 -1.99 -27.66
CA ALA A 458 26.62 -2.82 -26.80
C ALA A 458 26.44 -4.20 -27.44
N ILE A 459 26.21 -4.27 -28.75
CA ILE A 459 26.19 -5.54 -29.49
C ILE A 459 27.53 -6.26 -29.43
N PHE A 460 28.65 -5.55 -29.51
CA PHE A 460 29.98 -6.19 -29.41
C PHE A 460 30.16 -6.85 -28.06
N ARG A 461 29.74 -6.16 -27.00
CA ARG A 461 29.76 -6.71 -25.65
C ARG A 461 28.85 -7.92 -25.51
N HIS A 462 27.61 -7.83 -26.00
CA HIS A 462 26.68 -8.96 -25.99
C HIS A 462 27.25 -10.18 -26.73
N LEU A 463 27.86 -10.00 -27.89
CA LEU A 463 28.50 -11.08 -28.64
C LEU A 463 29.64 -11.73 -27.86
N GLN A 464 30.40 -10.96 -27.08
CA GLN A 464 31.45 -11.49 -26.20
C GLN A 464 30.87 -12.26 -25.01
N ASP A 465 29.93 -11.65 -24.29
CA ASP A 465 29.41 -12.19 -23.03
C ASP A 465 28.47 -13.38 -23.26
N VAL A 466 27.55 -13.26 -24.22
CA VAL A 466 26.51 -14.26 -24.51
C VAL A 466 27.02 -15.30 -25.50
N HIS A 467 27.70 -14.88 -26.57
CA HIS A 467 28.09 -15.80 -27.66
C HIS A 467 29.57 -16.20 -27.65
N ALA A 468 30.35 -15.78 -26.65
CA ALA A 468 31.79 -16.06 -26.57
C ALA A 468 32.60 -15.61 -27.80
N VAL A 469 32.11 -14.64 -28.57
CA VAL A 469 32.74 -14.16 -29.80
C VAL A 469 33.80 -13.11 -29.45
N ALA A 470 35.06 -13.52 -29.37
CA ALA A 470 36.17 -12.61 -29.03
C ALA A 470 36.35 -11.46 -30.05
N ARG A 471 36.08 -11.72 -31.34
CA ARG A 471 36.23 -10.73 -32.44
C ARG A 471 34.96 -10.69 -33.29
N PRO A 472 33.97 -9.84 -32.94
CA PRO A 472 32.77 -9.61 -33.73
C PRO A 472 33.08 -9.25 -35.19
N ARG A 473 32.32 -9.80 -36.14
CA ARG A 473 32.48 -9.55 -37.58
C ARG A 473 31.12 -9.17 -38.17
N ARG A 474 31.05 -8.02 -38.84
CA ARG A 474 29.84 -7.57 -39.53
C ARG A 474 29.46 -8.54 -40.65
N GLY A 475 28.16 -8.80 -40.80
CA GLY A 475 27.62 -9.74 -41.78
C GLY A 475 27.66 -11.21 -41.33
N LEU A 476 28.47 -11.54 -40.32
CA LEU A 476 28.53 -12.88 -39.73
C LEU A 476 27.88 -12.93 -38.34
N HIS A 477 28.31 -12.04 -37.43
CA HIS A 477 27.83 -12.02 -36.04
C HIS A 477 26.79 -10.92 -35.80
N TYR A 478 26.87 -9.82 -36.54
CA TYR A 478 25.93 -8.70 -36.43
C TYR A 478 25.73 -7.98 -37.76
N ALA A 479 24.61 -7.29 -37.93
CA ALA A 479 24.29 -6.49 -39.10
C ALA A 479 23.77 -5.10 -38.72
N LEU A 480 23.58 -4.21 -39.71
CA LEU A 480 22.75 -3.03 -39.53
C LEU A 480 21.33 -3.47 -39.24
N ASP A 481 20.68 -2.79 -38.30
CA ASP A 481 19.25 -2.93 -38.10
C ASP A 481 18.51 -2.32 -39.32
N PRO A 482 17.74 -3.11 -40.09
CA PRO A 482 17.08 -2.64 -41.31
C PRO A 482 16.02 -1.55 -41.04
N ASP A 483 15.39 -1.56 -39.87
CA ASP A 483 14.31 -0.62 -39.52
C ASP A 483 14.83 0.77 -39.13
N ASN A 484 16.13 0.85 -38.86
CA ASN A 484 16.83 2.07 -38.45
C ASN A 484 17.01 3.09 -39.59
N LEU A 485 16.46 2.83 -40.78
CA LEU A 485 16.43 3.76 -41.91
C LEU A 485 15.18 4.65 -41.94
N SER A 486 14.18 4.39 -41.09
CA SER A 486 12.84 5.00 -41.24
C SER A 486 12.13 5.42 -39.94
N ALA A 487 12.62 5.06 -38.75
CA ALA A 487 11.93 5.40 -37.49
C ALA A 487 12.34 6.79 -36.94
N PRO A 488 11.39 7.67 -36.58
CA PRO A 488 11.67 8.90 -35.86
C PRO A 488 12.26 8.60 -34.48
N ALA A 489 13.16 9.46 -34.02
CA ALA A 489 14.04 9.23 -32.87
C ALA A 489 13.35 9.15 -31.50
N ASP A 490 12.02 9.09 -31.42
CA ASP A 490 11.26 9.33 -30.18
C ASP A 490 10.50 8.10 -29.64
N ASP A 491 10.44 6.98 -30.38
CA ASP A 491 9.72 5.76 -29.95
C ASP A 491 10.69 4.71 -29.38
N PHE A 492 10.98 4.82 -28.08
CA PHE A 492 11.85 3.90 -27.34
C PHE A 492 11.04 2.91 -26.49
N GLY A 493 10.28 2.02 -27.13
CA GLY A 493 9.73 0.83 -26.47
C GLY A 493 10.85 -0.13 -26.04
N GLY A 494 10.73 -0.78 -24.87
CA GLY A 494 11.77 -1.65 -24.31
C GLY A 494 12.06 -2.89 -25.16
N TYR A 495 13.35 -3.16 -25.42
CA TYR A 495 13.82 -4.30 -26.20
C TYR A 495 14.55 -5.31 -25.31
N GLY A 496 14.37 -6.61 -25.56
CA GLY A 496 15.25 -7.66 -25.03
C GLY A 496 14.62 -8.79 -24.18
N LEU A 497 13.36 -8.67 -23.74
CA LEU A 497 12.62 -9.79 -23.12
C LEU A 497 11.20 -9.89 -23.71
N PRO A 498 10.53 -11.05 -23.71
CA PRO A 498 9.07 -11.09 -23.92
C PRO A 498 8.45 -10.00 -23.04
N PRO A 499 7.52 -9.17 -23.56
CA PRO A 499 6.91 -8.15 -22.74
C PRO A 499 6.31 -8.88 -21.55
N TYR A 500 6.82 -8.63 -20.34
CA TYR A 500 5.92 -8.68 -19.22
C TYR A 500 5.10 -7.42 -19.41
N ASP A 501 3.89 -7.58 -19.96
CA ASP A 501 2.90 -6.53 -19.96
C ASP A 501 2.78 -6.07 -18.50
N SER A 502 3.41 -4.94 -18.18
CA SER A 502 3.37 -4.26 -16.89
C SER A 502 2.00 -3.65 -16.59
N VAL A 503 0.97 -4.11 -17.31
CA VAL A 503 -0.43 -3.81 -17.05
C VAL A 503 -0.88 -4.74 -15.94
N PHE A 504 -0.53 -4.47 -14.68
CA PHE A 504 -1.31 -4.83 -13.47
C PHE A 504 -0.56 -4.33 -12.24
N PHE A 505 -0.71 -3.05 -11.93
CA PHE A 505 -0.61 -2.55 -10.55
C PHE A 505 -1.82 -1.64 -10.31
N TYR A 506 -2.72 -2.12 -9.45
CA TYR A 506 -3.73 -1.32 -8.75
C TYR A 506 -3.52 -1.56 -7.26
#